data_AF-A0A2G5W5J9-F1
#
_entry.id   AF-A0A2G5W5J9-F1
#
_cell.length_a   1.000
_cell.length_b   1.000
_cell.length_c   1.000
_cell.angle_alpha   90.00
_cell.angle_beta   90.00
_cell.angle_gamma   90.00
#
_symmetry.space_group_name_H-M   'P 1'
#
loop_
_entity.id
_entity.type
_entity.pdbx_description
1 polymer ?
#
loop_
_entity_poly.entity_id
_entity_poly.type
_entity_poly.pdbx_seq_one_letter_code
_entity_poly.pdbx_strand_id
1 'polypeptide(L)'
;MTEKKKDQEELLAVEGDVLRGLLGAYEDIQEDVTTIEITRKGKVLFSFDIRGLSEKRYNDLQDMATKFKNAKNLGGVKVALETDVTKFRSLLIYHATIPEHRKELWDNKQAWKQLNVVNGPDLIDKILKAGEKSAIIDKIDDISGFGTESSDLIKNSSEQEEE
;
A
#
# COMPACT_ATOMS: atom_id res chain seq x y z
N MET A 1 -41.42 22.02 -17.11
CA MET A 1 -41.28 20.98 -16.06
C MET A 1 -40.39 21.55 -14.99
N THR A 2 -40.95 21.75 -13.80
CA THR A 2 -40.40 22.58 -12.73
C THR A 2 -39.51 21.73 -11.83
N GLU A 3 -38.25 22.12 -11.68
CA GLU A 3 -37.31 21.53 -10.72
C GLU A 3 -37.94 21.52 -9.31
N LYS A 4 -38.14 20.32 -8.75
CA LYS A 4 -38.50 20.14 -7.35
C LYS A 4 -37.30 20.57 -6.49
N LYS A 5 -37.44 21.68 -5.77
CA LYS A 5 -36.62 21.96 -4.58
C LYS A 5 -36.78 20.77 -3.63
N LYS A 6 -35.71 19.98 -3.44
CA LYS A 6 -35.63 18.97 -2.38
C LYS A 6 -35.91 19.62 -1.03
N ASP A 7 -36.66 18.93 -0.19
CA ASP A 7 -37.02 19.42 1.15
C ASP A 7 -35.78 19.45 2.05
N GLN A 8 -35.73 20.34 3.04
CA GLN A 8 -34.54 20.55 3.87
C GLN A 8 -34.17 19.29 4.68
N GLU A 9 -35.18 18.50 5.08
CA GLU A 9 -35.00 17.23 5.77
C GLU A 9 -34.43 16.14 4.83
N GLU A 10 -34.83 16.14 3.55
CA GLU A 10 -34.25 15.27 2.52
C GLU A 10 -32.79 15.66 2.20
N LEU A 11 -32.46 16.95 2.20
CA LEU A 11 -31.08 17.42 2.01
C LEU A 11 -30.18 17.02 3.19
N LEU A 12 -30.66 17.16 4.42
CA LEU A 12 -29.93 16.75 5.64
C LEU A 12 -29.75 15.23 5.73
N ALA A 13 -30.74 14.45 5.30
CA ALA A 13 -30.63 13.00 5.21
C ALA A 13 -29.57 12.57 4.18
N VAL A 14 -29.57 13.21 3.00
CA VAL A 14 -28.54 12.99 1.97
C VAL A 14 -27.15 13.39 2.46
N GLU A 15 -27.01 14.51 3.17
CA GLU A 15 -25.72 14.91 3.78
C GLU A 15 -25.25 13.91 4.85
N GLY A 16 -26.17 13.39 5.66
CA GLY A 16 -25.88 12.35 6.65
C GLY A 16 -25.41 11.04 6.01
N ASP A 17 -26.00 10.65 4.89
CA ASP A 17 -25.63 9.45 4.13
C ASP A 17 -24.30 9.63 3.39
N VAL A 18 -24.03 10.81 2.83
CA VAL A 18 -22.73 11.14 2.22
C VAL A 18 -21.62 11.11 3.26
N LEU A 19 -21.82 11.76 4.41
CA LEU A 19 -20.84 11.75 5.49
C LEU A 19 -20.57 10.33 6.00
N ARG A 20 -21.63 9.51 6.15
CA ARG A 20 -21.48 8.10 6.52
C ARG A 20 -20.68 7.31 5.48
N GLY A 21 -20.93 7.55 4.19
CA GLY A 21 -20.16 6.94 3.11
C GLY A 21 -18.67 7.33 3.14
N LEU A 22 -18.37 8.62 3.35
CA LEU A 22 -17.00 9.11 3.47
C LEU A 22 -16.27 8.53 4.68
N LEU A 23 -16.94 8.45 5.84
CA LEU A 23 -16.38 7.85 7.05
C LEU A 23 -16.21 6.34 6.92
N GLY A 24 -17.17 5.65 6.31
CA GLY A 24 -17.07 4.21 6.02
C GLY A 24 -15.87 3.91 5.12
N ALA A 25 -15.63 4.72 4.08
CA ALA A 25 -14.43 4.58 3.25
C ALA A 25 -13.12 4.84 4.03
N TYR A 26 -13.14 5.73 5.01
CA TYR A 26 -11.98 5.96 5.88
C TYR A 26 -11.69 4.78 6.81
N GLU A 27 -12.73 4.18 7.38
CA GLU A 27 -12.64 3.02 8.28
C GLU A 27 -12.15 1.76 7.53
N ASP A 28 -12.69 1.50 6.33
CA ASP A 28 -12.33 0.37 5.47
C ASP A 28 -10.82 0.31 5.16
N ILE A 29 -10.20 1.47 4.88
CA ILE A 29 -8.74 1.60 4.67
C ILE A 29 -7.91 1.10 5.88
N GLN A 30 -8.48 1.11 7.09
CA GLN A 30 -7.76 0.72 8.30
C GLN A 30 -7.87 -0.77 8.66
N GLU A 31 -8.84 -1.51 8.11
CA GLU A 31 -9.19 -2.85 8.58
C GLU A 31 -8.58 -4.00 7.76
N ASP A 32 -8.09 -3.73 6.55
CA ASP A 32 -7.62 -4.79 5.65
C ASP A 32 -6.21 -5.31 6.03
N VAL A 33 -6.22 -6.41 6.78
CA VAL A 33 -5.03 -7.19 7.12
C VAL A 33 -5.09 -8.55 6.44
N THR A 34 -4.03 -8.91 5.72
CA THR A 34 -3.89 -10.21 5.06
C THR A 34 -2.64 -10.94 5.54
N THR A 35 -2.78 -12.23 5.85
CA THR A 35 -1.65 -13.09 6.21
C THR A 35 -0.92 -13.61 4.98
N ILE A 36 0.40 -13.49 5.01
CA ILE A 36 1.35 -14.04 4.04
C ILE A 36 2.08 -15.23 4.66
N GLU A 37 2.12 -16.34 3.95
CA GLU A 37 2.92 -17.51 4.33
C GLU A 37 4.09 -17.74 3.37
N ILE A 38 5.30 -17.84 3.92
CA ILE A 38 6.49 -18.20 3.13
C ILE A 38 6.68 -19.71 3.17
N THR A 39 6.15 -20.37 2.14
CA THR A 39 6.21 -21.83 1.98
C THR A 39 7.29 -22.25 0.99
N ARG A 40 8.18 -23.15 1.42
CA ARG A 40 9.20 -23.74 0.54
C ARG A 40 9.21 -25.25 0.70
N LYS A 41 9.15 -25.96 -0.42
CA LYS A 41 9.14 -27.44 -0.45
C LYS A 41 8.02 -28.04 0.43
N GLY A 42 6.84 -27.41 0.42
CA GLY A 42 5.67 -27.87 1.20
C GLY A 42 5.74 -27.58 2.70
N LYS A 43 6.74 -26.82 3.18
CA LYS A 43 6.84 -26.41 4.59
C LYS A 43 6.71 -24.89 4.71
N VAL A 44 5.81 -24.44 5.58
CA VAL A 44 5.74 -23.04 6.02
C VAL A 44 6.98 -22.75 6.85
N LEU A 45 7.78 -21.77 6.43
CA LEU A 45 8.98 -21.34 7.15
C LEU A 45 8.65 -20.28 8.20
N PHE A 46 7.80 -19.33 7.84
CA PHE A 46 7.25 -18.31 8.71
C PHE A 46 6.06 -17.65 8.00
N SER A 47 5.24 -16.93 8.76
CA SER A 47 4.13 -16.11 8.26
C SER A 47 4.18 -14.72 8.89
N PHE A 48 3.51 -13.77 8.26
CA PHE A 48 3.36 -12.41 8.74
C PHE A 48 2.17 -11.75 8.10
N ASP A 49 1.70 -10.68 8.73
CA ASP A 49 0.52 -9.96 8.30
C ASP A 49 0.93 -8.65 7.64
N ILE A 50 0.28 -8.35 6.52
CA ILE A 50 0.44 -7.12 5.75
C ILE A 50 -0.87 -6.36 5.70
N ARG A 51 -0.75 -5.05 5.48
CA ARG A 51 -1.86 -4.13 5.18
C ARG A 51 -1.52 -3.28 3.97
N GLY A 52 -2.55 -2.66 3.39
CA GLY A 52 -2.39 -1.69 2.30
C GLY A 52 -1.54 -0.48 2.71
N LEU A 53 -1.02 0.22 1.70
CA LEU A 53 -0.26 1.45 1.84
C LEU A 53 -0.94 2.55 1.04
N SER A 54 -1.00 3.77 1.60
CA SER A 54 -1.50 4.92 0.86
C SER A 54 -0.57 5.30 -0.29
N GLU A 55 -1.09 5.94 -1.33
CA GLU A 55 -0.30 6.43 -2.47
C GLU A 55 0.87 7.33 -2.02
N LYS A 56 0.62 8.24 -1.06
CA LYS A 56 1.68 9.05 -0.46
C LYS A 56 2.80 8.17 0.11
N ARG A 57 2.44 7.05 0.74
CA ARG A 57 3.43 6.14 1.31
C ARG A 57 4.24 5.43 0.23
N TYR A 58 3.63 5.02 -0.88
CA TYR A 58 4.36 4.50 -2.04
C TYR A 58 5.39 5.52 -2.54
N ASN A 59 4.97 6.76 -2.75
CA ASN A 59 5.85 7.84 -3.23
C ASN A 59 7.01 8.12 -2.27
N ASP A 60 6.75 8.23 -0.96
CA ASP A 60 7.78 8.42 0.06
C ASP A 60 8.83 7.28 0.02
N LEU A 61 8.40 6.03 -0.17
CA LEU A 61 9.28 4.86 -0.21
C LEU A 61 10.08 4.77 -1.51
N GLN A 62 9.49 5.18 -2.64
CA GLN A 62 10.19 5.29 -3.91
C GLN A 62 11.27 6.36 -3.83
N ASP A 63 10.99 7.49 -3.18
CA ASP A 63 11.97 8.53 -2.92
C ASP A 63 13.12 8.03 -2.04
N MET A 64 12.83 7.26 -0.98
CA MET A 64 13.87 6.63 -0.14
C MET A 64 14.74 5.63 -0.90
N ALA A 65 14.22 5.05 -1.98
CA ALA A 65 14.95 4.18 -2.88
C ALA A 65 15.64 4.92 -4.04
N THR A 66 15.41 6.23 -4.19
CA THR A 66 15.92 7.03 -5.31
C THR A 66 17.12 7.87 -4.88
N LYS A 67 18.20 7.78 -5.65
CA LYS A 67 19.34 8.69 -5.54
C LYS A 67 18.97 10.00 -6.21
N PHE A 68 19.22 11.10 -5.51
CA PHE A 68 19.02 12.44 -6.04
C PHE A 68 20.32 13.21 -6.05
N LYS A 69 20.49 14.09 -7.05
CA LYS A 69 21.57 15.10 -7.06
C LYS A 69 20.98 16.50 -7.08
N ASN A 70 21.69 17.43 -6.45
CA ASN A 70 21.38 18.86 -6.59
C ASN A 70 22.11 19.40 -7.81
N ALA A 71 21.34 19.78 -8.83
CA ALA A 71 21.87 20.37 -10.05
C ALA A 71 22.22 21.85 -9.80
N LYS A 72 23.49 22.09 -9.43
CA LYS A 72 24.00 23.46 -9.14
C LYS A 72 23.80 24.42 -10.32
N ASN A 73 23.85 23.91 -11.55
CA ASN A 73 23.64 24.66 -12.80
C ASN A 73 22.17 25.00 -13.08
N LEU A 74 21.23 24.39 -12.38
CA LEU A 74 19.78 24.65 -12.50
C LEU A 74 19.25 25.29 -11.20
N GLY A 75 20.02 26.17 -10.57
CA GLY A 75 19.59 26.87 -9.36
C GLY A 75 19.42 25.96 -8.13
N GLY A 76 20.03 24.78 -8.11
CA GLY A 76 19.99 23.87 -6.97
C GLY A 76 18.79 22.92 -6.95
N VAL A 77 18.05 22.78 -8.06
CA VAL A 77 16.94 21.83 -8.19
C VAL A 77 17.41 20.39 -7.92
N LYS A 78 16.60 19.65 -7.16
CA LYS A 78 16.80 18.24 -6.85
C LYS A 78 16.34 17.39 -8.04
N VAL A 79 17.27 16.66 -8.66
CA VAL A 79 17.03 15.83 -9.85
C VAL A 79 17.21 14.37 -9.48
N ALA A 80 16.20 13.55 -9.78
CA ALA A 80 16.27 12.09 -9.61
C ALA A 80 17.30 11.50 -10.59
N LEU A 81 18.13 10.57 -10.10
CA LEU A 81 19.16 9.91 -10.90
C LEU A 81 18.80 8.46 -11.19
N GLU A 82 18.65 7.66 -10.13
CA GLU A 82 18.53 6.22 -10.22
C GLU A 82 17.68 5.75 -9.03
N THR A 83 16.67 4.95 -9.32
CA THR A 83 15.85 4.28 -8.30
C THR A 83 16.31 2.84 -8.15
N ASP A 84 16.70 2.47 -6.94
CA ASP A 84 16.98 1.08 -6.58
C ASP A 84 15.67 0.32 -6.39
N VAL A 85 15.24 -0.38 -7.45
CA VAL A 85 13.98 -1.14 -7.46
C VAL A 85 14.00 -2.25 -6.41
N THR A 86 15.15 -2.89 -6.16
CA THR A 86 15.26 -3.97 -5.18
C THR A 86 15.06 -3.46 -3.76
N LYS A 87 15.67 -2.31 -3.45
CA LYS A 87 15.46 -1.61 -2.19
C LYS A 87 14.02 -1.13 -2.05
N PHE A 88 13.44 -0.53 -3.10
CA PHE A 88 12.04 -0.09 -3.09
C PHE A 88 11.08 -1.22 -2.76
N ARG A 89 11.21 -2.36 -3.43
CA ARG A 89 10.40 -3.56 -3.18
C ARG A 89 10.53 -4.07 -1.76
N SER A 90 11.74 -4.05 -1.20
CA SER A 90 11.99 -4.49 0.18
C SER A 90 11.42 -3.50 1.20
N LEU A 91 11.44 -2.20 0.88
CA LEU A 91 10.81 -1.14 1.66
C LEU A 91 9.27 -1.27 1.68
N LEU A 92 8.65 -1.59 0.55
CA LEU A 92 7.21 -1.82 0.47
C LEU A 92 6.79 -2.95 1.43
N ILE A 93 7.43 -4.12 1.32
CA ILE A 93 7.14 -5.27 2.19
C ILE A 93 7.37 -4.92 3.66
N TYR A 94 8.48 -4.25 3.98
CA TYR A 94 8.77 -3.83 5.35
C TYR A 94 7.67 -2.93 5.91
N HIS A 95 7.22 -1.94 5.14
CA HIS A 95 6.24 -0.96 5.60
C HIS A 95 4.78 -1.42 5.57
N ALA A 96 4.47 -2.35 4.67
CA ALA A 96 3.17 -3.02 4.62
C ALA A 96 3.02 -4.05 5.75
N THR A 97 4.11 -4.67 6.22
CA THR A 97 4.05 -5.57 7.38
C THR A 97 3.61 -4.81 8.62
N ILE A 98 2.64 -5.35 9.37
CA ILE A 98 2.13 -4.73 10.59
C ILE A 98 3.26 -4.53 11.64
N PRO A 99 3.19 -3.49 12.48
CA PRO A 99 4.26 -3.16 13.42
C PRO A 99 4.71 -4.32 14.32
N GLU A 100 3.77 -5.15 14.77
CA GLU A 100 3.97 -6.30 15.65
C GLU A 100 4.86 -7.34 14.96
N HIS A 101 4.46 -7.85 13.80
CA HIS A 101 5.23 -8.83 13.03
C HIS A 101 6.54 -8.25 12.48
N ARG A 102 6.57 -6.97 12.11
CA ARG A 102 7.80 -6.29 11.69
C ARG A 102 8.86 -6.34 12.79
N LYS A 103 8.47 -6.08 14.04
CA LYS A 103 9.39 -6.10 15.18
C LYS A 103 9.98 -7.49 15.42
N GLU A 104 9.16 -8.52 15.30
CA GLU A 104 9.54 -9.91 15.58
C GLU A 104 10.37 -10.54 14.45
N LEU A 105 10.08 -10.19 13.20
CA LEU A 105 10.72 -10.76 12.01
C LEU A 105 11.80 -9.84 11.45
N TRP A 106 11.39 -8.68 10.93
CA TRP A 106 12.24 -7.80 10.15
C TRP A 106 13.26 -7.06 11.01
N ASP A 107 12.90 -6.72 12.26
CA ASP A 107 13.79 -6.04 13.20
C ASP A 107 14.56 -7.00 14.12
N ASN A 108 14.53 -8.29 13.82
CA ASN A 108 15.22 -9.31 14.59
C ASN A 108 16.75 -9.14 14.53
N LYS A 109 17.32 -8.55 15.58
CA LYS A 109 18.77 -8.27 15.67
C LYS A 109 19.63 -9.52 15.67
N GLN A 110 19.11 -10.65 16.12
CA GLN A 110 19.85 -11.92 16.05
C GLN A 110 19.96 -12.39 14.60
N ALA A 111 18.87 -12.33 13.83
CA ALA A 111 18.88 -12.62 12.40
C ALA A 111 19.82 -11.67 11.65
N TRP A 112 19.81 -10.37 11.99
CA TRP A 112 20.69 -9.39 11.36
C TRP A 112 22.16 -9.73 11.54
N LYS A 113 22.56 -10.08 12.77
CA LYS A 113 23.93 -10.48 13.08
C LYS A 113 24.34 -11.77 12.37
N GLN A 114 23.47 -12.79 12.37
CA GLN A 114 23.77 -14.09 11.76
C GLN A 114 23.84 -14.01 10.23
N LEU A 115 22.99 -13.16 9.63
CA LEU A 115 22.91 -13.01 8.18
C LEU A 115 23.71 -11.81 7.67
N ASN A 116 24.44 -11.09 8.52
CA ASN A 116 25.24 -9.92 8.15
C ASN A 116 24.45 -8.89 7.30
N VAL A 117 23.35 -8.40 7.86
CA VAL A 117 22.51 -7.32 7.31
C VAL A 117 22.37 -6.21 8.35
N VAL A 118 22.13 -4.96 7.92
CA VAL A 118 22.14 -3.80 8.83
C VAL A 118 20.75 -3.25 9.15
N ASN A 119 19.72 -3.63 8.40
CA ASN A 119 18.34 -3.22 8.64
C ASN A 119 17.31 -4.27 8.15
N GLY A 120 16.03 -4.03 8.42
CA GLY A 120 14.93 -4.92 8.05
C GLY A 120 14.74 -5.09 6.54
N PRO A 121 14.71 -4.02 5.73
CA PRO A 121 14.70 -4.13 4.27
C PRO A 121 15.85 -4.99 3.71
N ASP A 122 17.06 -4.88 4.24
CA ASP A 122 18.20 -5.72 3.85
C ASP A 122 17.98 -7.18 4.23
N LEU A 123 17.37 -7.46 5.39
CA LEU A 123 16.99 -8.82 5.79
C LEU A 123 15.98 -9.40 4.80
N ILE A 124 14.92 -8.65 4.48
CA ILE A 124 13.90 -9.03 3.49
C ILE A 124 14.55 -9.33 2.14
N ASP A 125 15.48 -8.47 1.70
CA ASP A 125 16.19 -8.67 0.46
C ASP A 125 17.01 -9.96 0.43
N LYS A 126 17.64 -10.27 1.56
CA LYS A 126 18.50 -11.43 1.68
C LYS A 126 17.73 -12.75 1.74
N ILE A 127 16.55 -12.78 2.37
CA ILE A 127 15.88 -14.06 2.68
C ILE A 127 14.73 -14.40 1.75
N LEU A 128 14.07 -13.42 1.11
CA LEU A 128 12.95 -13.67 0.20
C LEU A 128 13.43 -13.84 -1.24
N LYS A 129 12.87 -14.84 -1.95
CA LYS A 129 13.12 -15.02 -3.37
C LYS A 129 12.40 -13.94 -4.18
N ALA A 130 12.92 -13.65 -5.38
CA ALA A 130 12.34 -12.65 -6.27
C ALA A 130 10.84 -12.87 -6.58
N GLY A 131 10.43 -14.13 -6.79
CA GLY A 131 9.04 -14.50 -7.02
C GLY A 131 8.16 -14.36 -5.77
N GLU A 132 8.70 -14.71 -4.59
CA GLU A 132 8.00 -14.50 -3.31
C GLU A 132 7.75 -13.00 -3.07
N LYS A 133 8.78 -12.17 -3.28
CA LYS A 133 8.62 -10.71 -3.23
C LYS A 133 7.60 -10.19 -4.23
N SER A 134 7.48 -10.81 -5.41
CA SER A 134 6.51 -10.37 -6.43
C SER A 134 5.10 -10.60 -5.93
N ALA A 135 4.80 -11.84 -5.53
CA ALA A 135 3.48 -12.21 -5.03
C ALA A 135 3.06 -11.40 -3.78
N ILE A 136 4.01 -11.08 -2.90
CA ILE A 136 3.73 -10.23 -1.73
C ILE A 136 3.38 -8.81 -2.17
N ILE A 137 4.12 -8.23 -3.13
CA ILE A 137 3.84 -6.88 -3.63
C ILE A 137 2.50 -6.84 -4.36
N ASP A 138 2.20 -7.84 -5.19
CA ASP A 138 0.91 -7.94 -5.86
C ASP A 138 -0.23 -7.94 -4.82
N LYS A 139 -0.05 -8.62 -3.68
CA LYS A 139 -1.01 -8.57 -2.56
C LYS A 139 -1.07 -7.22 -1.85
N ILE A 140 0.06 -6.54 -1.68
CA ILE A 140 0.07 -5.17 -1.13
C ILE A 140 -0.69 -4.22 -2.08
N ASP A 141 -0.45 -4.34 -3.38
CA ASP A 141 -1.08 -3.53 -4.42
C ASP A 141 -2.60 -3.78 -4.48
N ASP A 142 -3.03 -5.05 -4.41
CA ASP A 142 -4.44 -5.44 -4.30
C ASP A 142 -5.13 -4.74 -3.12
N ILE A 143 -4.56 -4.86 -1.91
CA ILE A 143 -5.12 -4.26 -0.68
C ILE A 143 -5.03 -2.73 -0.70
N SER A 144 -4.09 -2.17 -1.45
CA SER A 144 -3.92 -0.71 -1.60
C SER A 144 -4.85 -0.11 -2.66
N GLY A 145 -5.69 -0.93 -3.32
CA GLY A 145 -6.63 -0.47 -4.35
C GLY A 145 -6.02 -0.32 -5.75
N PHE A 146 -4.82 -0.86 -5.99
CA PHE A 146 -4.22 -0.94 -7.33
C PHE A 146 -4.60 -2.22 -8.10
N GLY A 147 -5.30 -3.16 -7.43
CA GLY A 147 -5.72 -4.45 -8.00
C GLY A 147 -6.68 -4.35 -9.19
N THR A 148 -6.63 -5.36 -10.06
CA THR A 148 -7.32 -5.37 -11.37
C THR A 148 -8.84 -5.60 -11.33
N GLU A 149 -9.46 -5.86 -10.16
CA GLU A 149 -10.91 -6.05 -9.99
C GLU A 149 -11.67 -4.71 -10.10
N SER A 150 -11.51 -4.10 -11.26
CA SER A 150 -11.80 -2.70 -11.58
C SER A 150 -13.20 -2.47 -12.14
N SER A 151 -14.02 -3.51 -12.27
CA SER A 151 -15.42 -3.39 -12.68
C SER A 151 -16.34 -2.88 -11.57
N ASP A 152 -15.95 -3.04 -10.30
CA ASP A 152 -16.76 -2.59 -9.15
C ASP A 152 -16.28 -1.25 -8.56
N LEU A 153 -15.08 -0.78 -8.92
CA LEU A 153 -14.48 0.43 -8.34
C LEU A 153 -15.19 1.72 -8.76
N ILE A 154 -15.80 1.74 -9.95
CA ILE A 154 -16.56 2.89 -10.48
C ILE A 154 -17.77 2.37 -11.26
N LYS A 155 -18.94 2.30 -10.61
CA LYS A 155 -20.22 2.12 -11.32
C LYS A 155 -20.76 3.49 -11.73
N ASN A 156 -20.73 3.80 -13.02
CA ASN A 156 -21.42 4.96 -13.56
C ASN A 156 -22.93 4.68 -13.59
N SER A 157 -23.71 5.40 -12.79
CA SER A 157 -25.18 5.39 -12.84
C SER A 157 -25.68 6.22 -14.02
N SER A 158 -25.44 5.78 -15.25
CA SER A 158 -25.94 6.44 -16.47
C SER A 158 -26.97 5.57 -17.21
N GLU A 159 -27.94 5.02 -16.48
CA GLU A 159 -29.12 4.33 -17.05
C GLU A 159 -30.35 4.57 -16.17
N GLN A 160 -30.82 5.81 -16.06
CA GLN A 160 -32.21 6.10 -15.63
C GLN A 160 -32.72 7.40 -16.27
N GLU A 161 -32.86 7.41 -17.60
CA GLU A 161 -33.84 8.26 -18.28
C GLU A 161 -34.39 7.48 -19.48
N GLU A 162 -35.43 6.69 -19.26
CA GLU A 162 -36.46 6.36 -20.26
C GLU A 162 -37.64 5.66 -19.55
N GLU A 163 -38.56 6.46 -19.00
CA GLU A 163 -40.03 6.26 -19.09
C GLU A 163 -40.80 7.53 -18.69
#